data_AF-A0A3M8WCY9-F1
#
_entry.id   AF-A0A3M8WCY9-F1
#
_cell.length_a   1.000
_cell.length_b   1.000
_cell.length_c   1.000
_cell.angle_alpha   90.00
_cell.angle_beta   90.00
_cell.angle_gamma   90.00
#
_symmetry.space_group_name_H-M   'P 1'
#
loop_
_entity.id
_entity.type
_entity.pdbx_description
1 polymer ?
#
loop_
_entity_poly.entity_id
_entity_poly.type
_entity_poly.pdbx_seq_one_letter_code
_entity_poly.pdbx_strand_id
1 'polypeptide(L)'
;MPNATLAARIRNEINERPEHYDQHDWFSGDVLRPDEDLNAPVHCGTTLCVAGYAAHFTGHVLLASGSAVVPDTSRRQDIEWVAREELGLTDADAEWLFHPMRTQEEVLVALDQLAGGAAGIDTEAITSHVS
;
A
#
# COMPACT_ATOMS: atom_id res chain seq x y z
N MET A 1 -4.29 16.31 0.15
CA MET A 1 -5.09 15.76 -0.97
C MET A 1 -4.45 14.44 -1.35
N PRO A 2 -5.25 13.40 -1.64
CA PRO A 2 -4.71 12.10 -1.97
C PRO A 2 -3.83 12.09 -3.23
N ASN A 3 -2.82 11.22 -3.23
CA ASN A 3 -1.91 11.01 -4.34
C ASN A 3 -2.52 10.04 -5.36
N ALA A 4 -3.29 10.58 -6.30
CA ALA A 4 -4.01 9.80 -7.31
C ALA A 4 -3.09 8.92 -8.17
N THR A 5 -1.88 9.40 -8.51
CA THR A 5 -0.92 8.63 -9.31
C THR A 5 -0.38 7.43 -8.55
N LEU A 6 -0.04 7.60 -7.26
CA LEU A 6 0.40 6.48 -6.42
C LEU A 6 -0.73 5.47 -6.23
N ALA A 7 -1.95 5.93 -5.93
CA ALA A 7 -3.12 5.06 -5.79
C ALA A 7 -3.37 4.23 -7.07
N ALA A 8 -3.32 4.87 -8.25
CA ALA A 8 -3.47 4.18 -9.53
C ALA A 8 -2.37 3.13 -9.77
N ARG A 9 -1.12 3.44 -9.40
CA ARG A 9 0.00 2.49 -9.53
C ARG A 9 -0.20 1.26 -8.64
N ILE A 10 -0.59 1.45 -7.38
CA ILE A 10 -0.84 0.33 -6.45
C ILE A 10 -2.02 -0.51 -6.95
N ARG A 11 -3.11 0.14 -7.38
CA ARG A 11 -4.27 -0.55 -7.97
C ARG A 11 -3.88 -1.43 -9.15
N ASN A 12 -3.03 -0.91 -10.05
CA ASN A 12 -2.58 -1.68 -11.21
C ASN A 12 -1.76 -2.89 -10.79
N GLU A 13 -0.83 -2.73 -9.84
CA GLU A 13 -0.01 -3.84 -9.33
C GLU A 13 -0.89 -4.96 -8.73
N ILE A 14 -1.88 -4.61 -7.90
CA ILE A 14 -2.80 -5.57 -7.28
C ILE A 14 -3.66 -6.30 -8.33
N ASN A 15 -4.04 -5.63 -9.41
CA ASN A 15 -4.81 -6.25 -10.51
C ASN A 15 -3.95 -7.16 -11.39
N GLU A 16 -2.73 -6.73 -11.69
CA GLU A 16 -1.84 -7.46 -12.60
C GLU A 16 -1.15 -8.65 -11.90
N ARG A 17 -0.95 -8.56 -10.58
CA ARG A 17 -0.22 -9.56 -9.76
C ARG A 17 -0.91 -9.78 -8.41
N PRO A 18 -2.13 -10.34 -8.38
CA PRO A 18 -2.86 -10.56 -7.14
C PRO A 18 -2.12 -11.47 -6.15
N GLU A 19 -1.21 -12.33 -6.62
CA GLU A 19 -0.38 -13.20 -5.78
C GLU A 19 0.67 -12.46 -4.94
N HIS A 20 1.03 -11.23 -5.30
CA HIS A 20 1.93 -10.37 -4.51
C HIS A 20 1.16 -9.46 -3.55
N TYR A 21 -0.17 -9.57 -3.49
CA TYR A 21 -1.00 -8.76 -2.60
C TYR A 21 -1.44 -9.57 -1.39
N ASP A 22 -1.15 -9.06 -0.20
CA ASP A 22 -1.72 -9.55 1.05
C ASP A 22 -1.98 -8.39 2.00
N GLN A 23 -3.24 -8.20 2.39
CA GLN A 23 -3.65 -7.11 3.27
C GLN A 23 -3.33 -7.37 4.75
N HIS A 24 -2.97 -8.61 5.13
CA HIS A 24 -2.75 -8.99 6.53
C HIS A 24 -1.37 -8.60 7.07
N ASP A 25 -0.43 -8.30 6.19
CA ASP A 25 0.93 -7.91 6.56
C ASP A 25 1.38 -6.72 5.72
N TRP A 26 2.24 -5.87 6.29
CA TRP A 26 2.81 -4.75 5.55
C TRP A 26 3.66 -5.24 4.39
N PHE A 27 4.47 -6.26 4.63
CA PHE A 27 5.33 -6.90 3.65
C PHE A 27 5.83 -8.23 4.21
N SER A 28 5.86 -9.28 3.38
CA SER A 28 6.52 -10.55 3.73
C SER A 28 7.93 -10.64 3.15
N GLY A 29 8.91 -10.77 4.05
CA GLY A 29 10.34 -10.89 3.75
C GLY A 29 11.21 -10.20 4.81
N ASP A 30 12.53 -10.28 4.66
CA ASP A 30 13.46 -9.69 5.64
C ASP A 30 13.69 -8.18 5.42
N VAL A 31 14.04 -7.82 4.18
CA VAL A 31 14.29 -6.46 3.72
C VAL A 31 13.87 -6.35 2.26
N LEU A 32 13.24 -5.25 1.88
CA LEU A 32 12.97 -4.91 0.48
C LEU A 32 13.49 -3.51 0.19
N ARG A 33 14.42 -3.40 -0.77
CA ARG A 33 14.93 -2.12 -1.24
C ARG A 33 14.03 -1.55 -2.34
N PRO A 34 14.00 -0.22 -2.51
CA PRO A 34 13.12 0.42 -3.49
C PRO A 34 13.44 0.09 -4.95
N ASP A 35 14.67 -0.35 -5.25
CA ASP A 35 15.14 -0.71 -6.59
C ASP A 35 15.03 -2.22 -6.88
N GLU A 36 14.61 -3.02 -5.90
CA GLU A 36 14.47 -4.46 -6.05
C GLU A 36 13.21 -4.81 -6.86
N ASP A 37 13.37 -5.70 -7.85
CA ASP A 37 12.27 -6.23 -8.65
C ASP A 37 11.56 -7.32 -7.85
N LEU A 38 10.28 -7.10 -7.51
CA LEU A 38 9.44 -8.07 -6.79
C LEU A 38 9.30 -9.41 -7.53
N ASN A 39 9.58 -9.46 -8.83
CA ASN A 39 9.55 -10.70 -9.62
C ASN A 39 10.89 -11.45 -9.60
N ALA A 40 11.93 -10.88 -9.00
CA ALA A 40 13.22 -11.55 -8.91
C ALA A 40 13.08 -12.82 -8.05
N PRO A 41 13.77 -13.92 -8.40
CA PRO A 41 13.67 -15.19 -7.65
C PRO A 41 13.95 -15.08 -6.14
N VAL A 42 14.74 -14.09 -5.73
CA VAL A 42 15.05 -13.80 -4.31
C VAL A 42 13.84 -13.33 -3.51
N HIS A 43 12.81 -12.81 -4.17
CA HIS A 43 11.55 -12.35 -3.59
C HIS A 43 10.39 -13.32 -3.87
N CYS A 44 10.68 -14.58 -4.20
CA CYS A 44 9.64 -15.60 -4.34
C CYS A 44 8.83 -15.73 -3.03
N GLY A 45 7.52 -15.46 -3.09
CA GLY A 45 6.62 -15.48 -1.94
C GLY A 45 6.54 -14.16 -1.16
N THR A 46 7.25 -13.12 -1.61
CA THR A 46 7.06 -11.76 -1.10
C THR A 46 5.68 -11.23 -1.49
N THR A 47 4.99 -10.68 -0.51
CA THR A 47 3.69 -10.02 -0.62
C THR A 47 3.75 -8.65 0.03
N LEU A 48 2.88 -7.74 -0.40
CA LEU A 48 2.72 -6.38 0.12
C LEU A 48 1.23 -6.06 0.26
N CYS A 49 0.85 -5.36 1.33
CA CYS A 49 -0.44 -4.67 1.37
C CYS A 49 -0.35 -3.30 0.68
N VAL A 50 -1.44 -2.53 0.68
CA VAL A 50 -1.45 -1.15 0.17
C VAL A 50 -0.37 -0.27 0.83
N ALA A 51 -0.21 -0.34 2.15
CA ALA A 51 0.77 0.46 2.87
C ALA A 51 2.22 0.07 2.50
N GLY A 52 2.48 -1.24 2.38
CA GLY A 52 3.76 -1.76 1.90
C GLY A 52 4.09 -1.26 0.49
N TYR A 53 3.15 -1.39 -0.44
CA TYR A 53 3.31 -0.88 -1.80
C TYR A 53 3.56 0.63 -1.84
N ALA A 54 2.80 1.41 -1.06
CA ALA A 54 2.97 2.87 -1.01
C ALA A 54 4.38 3.25 -0.55
N ALA A 55 4.88 2.65 0.54
CA ALA A 55 6.22 2.90 1.04
C ALA A 55 7.31 2.44 0.04
N HIS A 56 7.18 1.25 -0.54
CA HIS A 56 8.15 0.74 -1.52
C HIS A 56 8.20 1.60 -2.80
N PHE A 57 7.05 1.93 -3.38
CA PHE A 57 6.96 2.70 -4.62
C PHE A 57 7.39 4.17 -4.48
N THR A 58 7.47 4.68 -3.26
CA THR A 58 7.96 6.04 -2.95
C THR A 58 9.43 6.07 -2.55
N GLY A 59 10.14 4.95 -2.69
CA GLY A 59 11.58 4.90 -2.54
C GLY A 59 12.07 4.47 -1.17
N HIS A 60 11.21 3.96 -0.29
CA HIS A 60 11.61 3.50 1.03
C HIS A 60 12.15 2.07 1.01
N VAL A 61 13.13 1.80 1.87
CA VAL A 61 13.55 0.44 2.23
C VAL A 61 12.58 -0.09 3.29
N LEU A 62 11.96 -1.23 3.05
CA LEU A 62 11.09 -1.90 4.02
C LEU A 62 11.91 -2.89 4.86
N LEU A 63 11.62 -2.93 6.16
CA LEU A 63 12.22 -3.85 7.11
C LEU A 63 11.11 -4.71 7.74
N ALA A 64 11.39 -6.00 7.96
CA ALA A 64 10.48 -6.98 8.59
C ALA A 64 9.80 -6.52 9.89
N SER A 65 10.38 -5.55 10.59
CA SER A 65 9.82 -4.93 11.80
C SER A 65 8.64 -3.97 11.55
N GLY A 66 8.07 -3.93 10.35
CA GLY A 66 7.01 -2.98 9.99
C GLY A 66 7.48 -1.53 9.86
N SER A 67 8.77 -1.33 9.56
CA SER A 67 9.36 0.01 9.45
C SER A 67 9.87 0.28 8.04
N ALA A 68 9.78 1.53 7.63
CA ALA A 68 10.33 2.08 6.41
C ALA A 68 11.50 3.04 6.72
N VAL A 69 12.52 3.03 5.86
CA VAL A 69 13.69 3.91 5.96
C VAL A 69 13.92 4.60 4.63
N VAL A 70 14.14 5.92 4.67
CA VAL A 70 14.60 6.66 3.48
C VAL A 70 16.07 6.33 3.22
N PRO A 71 16.45 5.87 2.01
CA PRO A 71 17.83 5.58 1.65
C PRO A 71 18.78 6.73 2.04
N ASP A 72 19.98 6.39 2.48
CA ASP A 72 21.03 7.33 2.91
C ASP A 72 20.67 8.24 4.09
N THR A 73 19.55 7.95 4.78
CA THR A 73 19.19 8.58 6.04
C THR A 73 19.14 7.56 7.17
N SER A 74 19.33 8.01 8.41
CA SER A 74 19.03 7.22 9.60
C SER A 74 17.57 7.36 10.06
N ARG A 75 16.68 7.94 9.23
CA ARG A 75 15.30 8.21 9.61
C ARG A 75 14.47 6.96 9.36
N ARG A 76 14.09 6.30 10.45
CA ARG A 76 13.18 5.16 10.48
C ARG A 76 11.80 5.63 10.90
N GLN A 77 10.77 5.20 10.18
CA GLN A 77 9.36 5.48 10.44
C GLN A 77 8.54 4.21 10.29
N ASP A 78 7.34 4.18 10.86
CA ASP A 78 6.40 3.08 10.67
C ASP A 78 5.85 3.10 9.24
N ILE A 79 5.68 1.91 8.62
CA ILE A 79 5.21 1.79 7.23
C ILE A 79 3.85 2.48 7.06
N GLU A 80 2.95 2.31 8.04
CA GLU A 80 1.62 2.93 8.03
C GLU A 80 1.69 4.46 7.95
N TRP A 81 2.58 5.07 8.74
CA TRP A 81 2.76 6.52 8.75
C TRP A 81 3.29 7.03 7.42
N VAL A 82 4.32 6.36 6.87
CA VAL A 82 4.89 6.68 5.57
C VAL A 82 3.82 6.55 4.48
N ALA A 83 3.12 5.43 4.43
CA ALA A 83 2.08 5.17 3.44
C ALA A 83 0.98 6.23 3.47
N ARG A 84 0.51 6.61 4.68
CA ARG A 84 -0.49 7.66 4.86
C ARG A 84 -0.01 9.00 4.32
N GLU A 85 1.22 9.40 4.64
CA GLU A 85 1.81 10.66 4.16
C GLU A 85 1.96 10.65 2.63
N GLU A 86 2.51 9.57 2.07
CA GLU A 86 2.78 9.45 0.63
C GLU A 86 1.52 9.30 -0.22
N LEU A 87 0.48 8.63 0.30
CA LEU A 87 -0.84 8.58 -0.32
C LEU A 87 -1.68 9.83 -0.04
N GLY A 88 -1.25 10.73 0.85
CA GLY A 88 -1.97 11.95 1.19
C GLY A 88 -3.34 11.71 1.85
N LEU A 89 -3.44 10.64 2.66
CA LEU A 89 -4.67 10.20 3.32
C LEU A 89 -4.90 10.93 4.64
N THR A 90 -6.16 11.01 5.05
CA THR A 90 -6.52 11.32 6.43
C THR A 90 -6.26 10.11 7.34
N ASP A 91 -6.26 10.32 8.66
CA ASP A 91 -6.13 9.25 9.63
C ASP A 91 -7.24 8.20 9.48
N ALA A 92 -8.48 8.64 9.26
CA ALA A 92 -9.63 7.76 9.07
C ALA A 92 -9.56 6.95 7.76
N ASP A 93 -9.13 7.57 6.66
CA ASP A 93 -8.97 6.87 5.38
C ASP A 93 -7.85 5.81 5.47
N ALA A 94 -6.75 6.15 6.14
CA ALA A 94 -5.65 5.22 6.35
C ALA A 94 -6.04 4.05 7.26
N GLU A 95 -6.71 4.34 8.39
CA GLU A 95 -7.22 3.30 9.29
C GLU A 95 -8.13 2.33 8.56
N TRP A 96 -9.04 2.84 7.72
CA TRP A 96 -9.94 1.98 6.94
C TRP A 96 -9.20 1.19 5.85
N LEU A 97 -8.37 1.85 5.03
CA LEU A 97 -7.72 1.25 3.87
C LEU A 97 -6.63 0.24 4.26
N PHE A 98 -5.94 0.47 5.37
CA PHE A 98 -4.87 -0.40 5.85
C PHE A 98 -5.36 -1.52 6.76
N HIS A 99 -6.65 -1.56 7.08
CA HIS A 99 -7.20 -2.57 7.97
C HIS A 99 -7.06 -3.99 7.36
N PRO A 100 -6.57 -5.00 8.11
CA PRO A 100 -6.29 -6.33 7.57
C PRO A 100 -7.54 -7.10 7.14
N MET A 101 -8.71 -6.73 7.67
CA MET A 101 -10.00 -7.33 7.29
C MET A 101 -10.66 -6.70 6.05
N ARG A 102 -9.97 -5.83 5.30
CA ARG A 102 -10.49 -5.37 4.00
C ARG A 102 -10.27 -6.45 2.95
N THR A 103 -11.30 -6.72 2.16
CA THR A 103 -11.16 -7.62 1.02
C THR A 103 -10.35 -6.96 -0.09
N GLN A 104 -9.76 -7.76 -0.98
CA GLN A 104 -9.07 -7.24 -2.16
C GLN A 104 -9.99 -6.35 -3.01
N GLU A 105 -11.26 -6.73 -3.17
CA GLU A 105 -12.24 -5.96 -3.94
C GLU A 105 -12.54 -4.60 -3.30
N GLU A 106 -12.78 -4.58 -1.98
CA GLU A 106 -12.98 -3.32 -1.24
C GLU A 106 -11.78 -2.37 -1.40
N VAL A 107 -10.56 -2.92 -1.31
CA VAL A 107 -9.32 -2.15 -1.49
C VAL A 107 -9.18 -1.62 -2.91
N LEU A 108 -9.49 -2.42 -3.93
CA LEU A 108 -9.44 -1.98 -5.33
C LEU A 108 -10.44 -0.86 -5.61
N VAL A 109 -11.65 -0.91 -5.07
CA VAL A 109 -12.64 0.18 -5.22
C VAL A 109 -12.17 1.45 -4.52
N ALA A 110 -11.61 1.35 -3.31
CA ALA A 110 -11.05 2.50 -2.61
C ALA A 110 -9.89 3.14 -3.40
N LEU A 111 -8.96 2.32 -3.93
CA LEU A 111 -7.87 2.81 -4.76
C LEU A 111 -8.37 3.42 -6.08
N ASP A 112 -9.48 2.93 -6.64
CA ASP A 112 -10.13 3.52 -7.82
C ASP A 112 -10.67 4.93 -7.52
N GLN A 113 -11.34 5.14 -6.38
CA GLN A 113 -11.79 6.45 -5.94
C GLN A 113 -10.61 7.43 -5.80
N LEU A 114 -9.54 7.01 -5.13
CA LEU A 114 -8.35 7.84 -4.92
C LEU A 114 -7.62 8.12 -6.25
N ALA A 115 -7.49 7.13 -7.13
CA ALA A 115 -6.95 7.29 -8.47
C ALA A 115 -7.78 8.23 -9.35
N GLY A 116 -9.10 8.26 -9.14
CA GLY A 116 -10.03 9.21 -9.76
C GLY A 116 -9.94 10.64 -9.21
N GLY A 117 -9.09 10.88 -8.20
CA GLY A 117 -8.90 12.20 -7.60
C GLY A 117 -9.92 12.55 -6.51
N ALA A 118 -10.59 11.56 -5.92
CA ALA A 118 -11.44 11.78 -4.76
C ALA A 118 -10.64 12.40 -3.60
N ALA A 119 -11.30 13.23 -2.79
CA ALA A 119 -10.66 13.89 -1.64
C ALA A 119 -10.44 12.95 -0.44
N GLY A 120 -11.10 11.79 -0.43
CA GLY A 120 -11.07 10.76 0.61
C GLY A 120 -11.85 9.52 0.14
N ILE A 121 -11.98 8.50 1.00
CA ILE A 121 -12.63 7.23 0.67
C ILE A 121 -14.10 7.28 1.08
N ASP A 122 -15.00 6.99 0.15
CA ASP A 122 -16.43 6.80 0.44
C ASP A 122 -16.70 5.33 0.79
N THR A 123 -16.64 5.04 2.10
CA THR A 123 -16.75 3.68 2.64
C THR A 123 -18.17 3.11 2.57
N GLU A 124 -19.20 3.97 2.60
CA GLU A 124 -20.60 3.57 2.41
C GLU A 124 -20.87 3.13 0.97
N ALA A 125 -20.31 3.86 -0.01
CA ALA A 125 -20.39 3.48 -1.41
C ALA A 125 -19.69 2.14 -1.68
N ILE A 126 -18.53 1.89 -1.04
CA ILE A 126 -17.80 0.63 -1.19
C ILE A 126 -18.59 -0.55 -0.64
N THR A 127 -19.06 -0.45 0.61
CA THR A 127 -19.79 -1.56 1.26
C THR A 127 -21.09 -1.92 0.52
N SER A 128 -21.75 -0.93 -0.08
CA SER A 128 -22.93 -1.14 -0.94
C SER A 128 -22.60 -1.79 -2.29
N HIS A 129 -21.36 -1.68 -2.77
CA HIS A 129 -20.92 -2.23 -4.05
C HIS A 129 -20.53 -3.71 -3.98
N VAL A 130 -20.01 -4.14 -2.84
CA VAL A 130 -19.50 -5.52 -2.62
C VAL A 130 -20.50 -6.44 -1.88
N SER A 131 -21.70 -5.94 -1.56
CA SER A 131 -22.80 -6.72 -0.93
C SER A 131 -23.71 -7.37 -1.96
#